data_AF-X8JB85-F1
#
_entry.id   AF-X8JB85-F1
#
_cell.length_a   1.000
_cell.length_b   1.000
_cell.length_c   1.000
_cell.angle_alpha   90.00
_cell.angle_beta   90.00
_cell.angle_gamma   90.00
#
_symmetry.space_group_name_H-M   'P 1'
#
loop_
_entity.id
_entity.type
_entity.pdbx_description
1 polymer ?
#
loop_
_entity_poly.entity_id
_entity_poly.type
_entity_poly.pdbx_seq_one_letter_code
_entity_poly.pdbx_strand_id
1 'polypeptide(L)'
;MKEKPDMQSISVNIAQTEDQVYALLDEVPEDDPEPLEHVEHLAAVLIKPFFENEKTTYGVLSSLQGKYIPVFYGTTRFLDTSLPGFDMAVPGILIEFIPGTNLSQIDPTRIGLDSVCSTAVDIVNAYSDLHILNRDVRLENWIVKPNGSEVVMIDFGHCRLRREDEDDQAWKRAKGSEDEEGCVGCVARNKFGWNYVRSLRFAVWEWEE
;
A
#
# COMPACT_ATOMS: atom_id res chain seq x y z
N MET A 1 41.93 43.67 7.15
CA MET A 1 40.94 42.74 7.75
C MET A 1 39.64 42.92 7.01
N LYS A 2 39.20 41.92 6.25
CA LYS A 2 37.84 41.85 5.70
C LYS A 2 37.17 40.70 6.41
N GLU A 3 36.18 41.01 7.24
CA GLU A 3 35.31 40.02 7.87
C GLU A 3 34.48 39.32 6.78
N LYS A 4 34.42 37.98 6.87
CA LYS A 4 33.49 37.15 6.11
C LYS A 4 32.11 37.25 6.76
N PRO A 5 31.00 37.27 6.00
CA PRO A 5 29.69 37.17 6.60
C PRO A 5 29.44 35.73 7.07
N ASP A 6 28.85 35.62 8.26
CA ASP A 6 28.40 34.38 8.89
C ASP A 6 27.38 33.66 8.00
N MET A 7 27.65 32.40 7.70
CA MET A 7 26.71 31.49 7.08
C MET A 7 25.80 30.97 8.18
N GLN A 8 24.66 31.63 8.39
CA GLN A 8 23.60 31.11 9.26
C GLN A 8 23.17 29.74 8.73
N SER A 9 23.43 28.71 9.55
CA SER A 9 22.92 27.37 9.35
C SER A 9 21.39 27.43 9.30
N ILE A 10 20.81 27.22 8.13
CA ILE A 10 19.38 26.96 8.00
C ILE A 10 19.13 25.64 8.70
N SER A 11 18.53 25.68 9.89
CA SER A 11 18.02 24.50 10.56
C SER A 11 16.86 23.96 9.70
N VAL A 12 17.14 23.00 8.83
CA VAL A 12 16.11 22.30 8.08
C VAL A 12 15.26 21.55 9.10
N ASN A 13 14.09 22.09 9.39
CA ASN A 13 13.12 21.51 10.29
C ASN A 13 12.55 20.28 9.56
N ILE A 14 13.01 19.09 9.92
CA ILE A 14 12.66 17.85 9.22
C ILE A 14 11.17 17.56 9.47
N ALA A 15 10.32 17.79 8.47
CA ALA A 15 8.90 17.47 8.57
C ALA A 15 8.68 15.97 8.79
N GLN A 16 7.74 15.65 9.68
CA GLN A 16 7.46 14.28 10.13
C GLN A 16 6.08 13.76 9.69
N THR A 17 5.29 14.59 9.00
CA THR A 17 3.90 14.27 8.60
C THR A 17 3.60 14.80 7.21
N GLU A 18 2.66 14.17 6.51
CA GLU A 18 2.19 14.55 5.17
C GLU A 18 1.73 16.01 5.11
N ASP A 19 0.98 16.48 6.13
CA ASP A 19 0.52 17.88 6.20
C ASP A 19 1.68 18.88 6.36
N GLN A 20 2.70 18.54 7.15
CA GLN A 20 3.90 19.37 7.30
C GLN A 20 4.73 19.41 6.01
N VAL A 21 4.68 18.34 5.24
CA VAL A 21 5.37 18.22 3.97
C VAL A 21 4.71 19.08 2.90
N TYR A 22 3.37 19.06 2.80
CA TYR A 22 2.64 19.98 1.91
C TYR A 22 2.84 21.45 2.29
N ALA A 23 2.86 21.77 3.59
CA ALA A 23 3.15 23.12 4.06
C ALA A 23 4.57 23.58 3.70
N LEU A 24 5.56 22.69 3.76
CA LEU A 24 6.93 22.99 3.31
C LEU A 24 7.02 23.20 1.79
N LEU A 25 6.20 22.51 0.99
CA LEU A 25 6.19 22.68 -0.46
C LEU A 25 5.66 24.04 -0.91
N ASP A 26 4.68 24.59 -0.18
CA ASP A 26 4.19 25.95 -0.42
C ASP A 26 5.23 27.03 -0.08
N GLU A 27 6.26 26.69 0.71
CA GLU A 27 7.35 27.58 1.10
C GLU A 27 8.59 27.48 0.19
N VAL A 28 8.66 26.48 -0.72
CA VAL A 28 9.77 26.35 -1.68
C VAL A 28 9.62 27.43 -2.78
N PRO A 29 10.60 28.34 -2.94
CA PRO A 29 10.54 29.35 -4.01
C PRO A 29 10.51 28.70 -5.40
N GLU A 30 9.68 29.19 -6.32
CA GLU A 30 9.61 28.68 -7.71
C GLU A 30 10.98 28.72 -8.45
N ASP A 31 11.90 29.56 -8.00
CA ASP A 31 13.26 29.76 -8.55
C ASP A 31 14.36 29.02 -7.75
N ASP A 32 14.04 27.97 -6.99
CA ASP A 32 15.03 27.18 -6.23
C ASP A 32 16.09 26.54 -7.16
N PRO A 33 17.40 26.82 -6.96
CA PRO A 33 18.47 26.29 -7.80
C PRO A 33 18.73 24.77 -7.64
N GLU A 34 18.18 24.09 -6.62
CA GLU A 34 18.31 22.63 -6.46
C GLU A 34 16.96 21.90 -6.32
N PRO A 35 16.12 21.89 -7.36
CA PRO A 35 14.79 21.27 -7.33
C PRO A 35 14.84 19.75 -7.06
N LEU A 36 15.95 19.09 -7.41
CA LEU A 36 16.04 17.64 -7.38
C LEU A 36 16.22 17.10 -5.95
N GLU A 37 17.10 17.70 -5.15
CA GLU A 37 17.35 17.22 -3.77
C GLU A 37 16.11 17.39 -2.87
N HIS A 38 15.40 18.53 -3.01
CA HIS A 38 14.15 18.76 -2.29
C HIS A 38 13.03 17.80 -2.70
N VAL A 39 12.93 17.46 -3.99
CA VAL A 39 11.97 16.47 -4.50
C VAL A 39 12.33 15.05 -4.05
N GLU A 40 13.61 14.69 -4.01
CA GLU A 40 14.07 13.40 -3.50
C GLU A 40 13.80 13.27 -1.99
N HIS A 41 14.09 14.32 -1.22
CA HIS A 41 13.78 14.35 0.21
C HIS A 41 12.28 14.24 0.46
N LEU A 42 11.47 15.00 -0.29
CA LEU A 42 10.03 14.92 -0.28
C LEU A 42 9.53 13.49 -0.54
N ALA A 43 10.00 12.87 -1.62
CA ALA A 43 9.64 11.50 -1.96
C ALA A 43 10.03 10.52 -0.86
N ALA A 44 11.21 10.68 -0.25
CA ALA A 44 11.65 9.85 0.87
C ALA A 44 10.75 9.99 2.11
N VAL A 45 10.26 11.19 2.40
CA VAL A 45 9.31 11.39 3.51
C VAL A 45 7.95 10.79 3.18
N LEU A 46 7.45 11.00 1.96
CA LEU A 46 6.14 10.49 1.53
C LEU A 46 6.10 8.97 1.36
N ILE A 47 7.20 8.33 0.96
CA ILE A 47 7.26 6.87 0.76
C ILE A 47 7.37 6.10 2.09
N LYS A 48 7.91 6.74 3.14
CA LYS A 48 8.22 6.09 4.41
C LYS A 48 7.01 5.44 5.10
N PRO A 49 5.81 6.06 5.16
CA PRO A 49 4.61 5.40 5.68
C PRO A 49 4.25 4.12 4.91
N PHE A 50 4.34 4.13 3.58
CA PHE A 50 4.04 2.95 2.75
C PHE A 50 4.98 1.79 3.05
N PHE A 51 6.28 2.09 3.19
CA PHE A 51 7.27 1.08 3.56
C PHE A 51 6.96 0.44 4.93
N GLU A 52 6.68 1.25 5.96
CA GLU A 52 6.38 0.73 7.30
C GLU A 52 5.03 -0.01 7.35
N ASN A 53 4.03 0.47 6.61
CA ASN A 53 2.73 -0.19 6.48
C ASN A 53 2.87 -1.56 5.83
N GLU A 54 3.58 -1.66 4.70
CA GLU A 54 3.76 -2.91 3.98
C GLU A 54 4.52 -3.94 4.84
N LYS A 55 5.65 -3.52 5.42
CA LYS A 55 6.45 -4.35 6.34
C LYS A 55 5.62 -4.85 7.54
N THR A 56 4.86 -3.96 8.19
CA THR A 56 4.04 -4.33 9.35
C THR A 56 2.92 -5.28 8.93
N THR A 57 2.30 -5.05 7.78
CA THR A 57 1.22 -5.88 7.25
C THR A 57 1.70 -7.30 6.95
N TYR A 58 2.87 -7.46 6.30
CA TYR A 58 3.46 -8.79 6.11
C TYR A 58 3.70 -9.52 7.43
N GLY A 59 4.12 -8.80 8.48
CA GLY A 59 4.30 -9.35 9.82
C GLY A 59 2.99 -9.92 10.41
N VAL A 60 1.90 -9.14 10.35
CA VAL A 60 0.57 -9.56 10.83
C VAL A 60 0.01 -10.72 10.01
N LEU A 61 0.19 -10.68 8.68
CA LEU A 61 -0.35 -11.66 7.73
C LEU A 61 0.57 -12.88 7.54
N SER A 62 1.44 -13.18 8.49
CA SER A 62 2.38 -14.32 8.42
C SER A 62 1.70 -15.66 8.11
N SER A 63 0.45 -15.87 8.57
CA SER A 63 -0.33 -17.08 8.30
C SER A 63 -0.84 -17.21 6.85
N LEU A 64 -0.81 -16.12 6.07
CA LEU A 64 -1.28 -16.08 4.67
C LEU A 64 -0.12 -16.20 3.66
N GLN A 65 1.12 -16.03 4.11
CA GLN A 65 2.32 -16.01 3.27
C GLN A 65 2.58 -17.34 2.58
N GLY A 66 3.08 -17.28 1.34
CA GLY A 66 3.41 -18.43 0.49
C GLY A 66 2.20 -19.13 -0.15
N LYS A 67 0.97 -18.74 0.24
CA LYS A 67 -0.26 -19.25 -0.35
C LYS A 67 -1.08 -18.15 -1.00
N TYR A 68 -1.41 -17.12 -0.22
CA TYR A 68 -2.34 -16.06 -0.61
C TYR A 68 -1.65 -14.72 -0.85
N ILE A 69 -0.51 -14.51 -0.18
CA ILE A 69 0.37 -13.35 -0.33
C ILE A 69 1.83 -13.84 -0.43
N PRO A 70 2.77 -13.04 -0.96
CA PRO A 70 4.19 -13.40 -1.02
C PRO A 70 4.79 -13.73 0.35
N VAL A 71 5.79 -14.61 0.38
CA VAL A 71 6.66 -14.74 1.56
C VAL A 71 7.51 -13.48 1.73
N PHE A 72 7.49 -12.89 2.92
CA PHE A 72 8.35 -11.79 3.32
C PHE A 72 9.66 -12.31 3.91
N TYR A 73 10.76 -12.06 3.21
CA TYR A 73 12.09 -12.49 3.65
C TYR A 73 12.76 -11.48 4.58
N GLY A 74 12.33 -10.23 4.56
CA GLY A 74 12.84 -9.16 5.42
C GLY A 74 13.00 -7.83 4.72
N THR A 75 13.68 -6.91 5.39
CA THR A 75 14.04 -5.61 4.84
C THR A 75 15.49 -5.62 4.37
N THR A 76 15.77 -4.91 3.28
CA THR A 76 17.11 -4.62 2.78
C THR A 76 17.36 -3.12 2.77
N ARG A 77 18.59 -2.72 2.44
CA ARG A 77 18.94 -1.33 2.18
C ARG A 77 19.89 -1.27 0.99
N PHE A 78 19.66 -0.35 0.08
CA PHE A 78 20.60 -0.04 -0.98
C PHE A 78 21.62 0.95 -0.43
N LEU A 79 22.90 0.61 -0.52
CA LEU A 79 23.98 1.50 -0.11
C LEU A 79 24.32 2.40 -1.28
N ASP A 80 24.02 3.69 -1.17
CA ASP A 80 24.66 4.66 -2.04
C ASP A 80 26.02 5.04 -1.42
N THR A 81 27.10 4.77 -2.16
CA THR A 81 28.47 5.07 -1.74
C THR A 81 28.92 6.47 -2.15
N SER A 82 28.05 7.29 -2.72
CA SER A 82 28.42 8.51 -3.44
C SER A 82 28.81 9.70 -2.55
N LEU A 83 28.34 9.82 -1.30
CA LEU A 83 28.63 10.99 -0.45
C LEU A 83 28.89 10.65 1.04
N PRO A 84 30.09 10.92 1.60
CA PRO A 84 30.37 10.74 3.02
C PRO A 84 29.67 11.81 3.86
N GLY A 85 28.71 11.41 4.71
CA GLY A 85 28.06 12.27 5.71
C GLY A 85 26.53 12.25 5.69
N PHE A 86 25.91 11.74 4.63
CA PHE A 86 24.46 11.56 4.51
C PHE A 86 24.11 10.07 4.44
N ASP A 87 23.15 9.62 5.27
CA ASP A 87 22.60 8.27 5.16
C ASP A 87 21.57 8.25 4.02
N MET A 88 22.06 8.11 2.78
CA MET A 88 21.21 7.96 1.59
C MET A 88 20.77 6.51 1.37
N ALA A 89 20.76 5.69 2.43
CA ALA A 89 20.34 4.30 2.32
C ALA A 89 18.85 4.23 1.99
N VAL A 90 18.53 3.74 0.80
CA VAL A 90 17.13 3.54 0.39
C VAL A 90 16.64 2.22 1.01
N PRO A 91 15.61 2.25 1.88
CA PRO A 91 15.06 1.03 2.45
C PRO A 91 14.36 0.21 1.36
N GLY A 92 14.48 -1.11 1.45
CA GLY A 92 13.85 -2.03 0.51
C GLY A 92 13.16 -3.18 1.23
N ILE A 93 12.18 -3.78 0.56
CA ILE A 93 11.46 -4.97 1.01
C ILE A 93 11.86 -6.14 0.12
N LEU A 94 12.25 -7.25 0.73
CA LEU A 94 12.57 -8.49 0.03
C LEU A 94 11.43 -9.50 0.23
N ILE A 95 10.78 -9.85 -0.87
CA ILE A 95 9.61 -10.75 -0.89
C ILE A 95 9.77 -11.84 -1.96
N GLU A 96 8.95 -12.88 -1.87
CA GLU A 96 8.80 -13.92 -2.87
C GLU A 96 8.42 -13.34 -4.23
N PHE A 97 9.14 -13.76 -5.26
CA PHE A 97 8.74 -13.49 -6.64
C PHE A 97 7.59 -14.41 -7.04
N ILE A 98 6.46 -13.83 -7.43
CA ILE A 98 5.29 -14.57 -7.89
C ILE A 98 5.26 -14.58 -9.41
N PRO A 99 5.49 -15.72 -10.09
CA PRO A 99 5.31 -15.80 -11.52
C PRO A 99 3.82 -15.74 -11.86
N GLY A 100 3.46 -15.05 -12.94
CA GLY A 100 2.08 -15.01 -13.40
C GLY A 100 1.75 -13.76 -14.22
N THR A 101 0.46 -13.54 -14.37
CA THR A 101 -0.09 -12.40 -15.09
C THR A 101 -0.95 -11.58 -14.14
N ASN A 102 -0.84 -10.25 -14.25
CA ASN A 102 -1.69 -9.33 -13.52
C ASN A 102 -3.17 -9.59 -13.80
N LEU A 103 -4.02 -9.68 -12.76
CA LEU A 103 -5.44 -9.96 -12.92
C LEU A 103 -6.16 -8.90 -13.77
N SER A 104 -5.69 -7.66 -13.81
CA SER A 104 -6.23 -6.64 -14.71
C SER A 104 -5.97 -6.92 -16.20
N GLN A 105 -5.03 -7.81 -16.54
CA GLN A 105 -4.55 -8.06 -17.92
C GLN A 105 -4.83 -9.48 -18.41
N ILE A 106 -5.52 -10.31 -17.62
CA ILE A 106 -5.81 -11.69 -18.01
C ILE A 106 -6.84 -11.76 -19.15
N ASP A 107 -6.76 -12.86 -19.90
CA ASP A 107 -7.84 -13.30 -20.77
C ASP A 107 -8.77 -14.23 -19.96
N PRO A 108 -10.02 -13.81 -19.68
CA PRO A 108 -10.95 -14.57 -18.83
C PRO A 108 -11.34 -15.92 -19.45
N THR A 109 -11.13 -16.12 -20.76
CA THR A 109 -11.42 -17.40 -21.43
C THR A 109 -10.35 -18.47 -21.17
N ARG A 110 -9.19 -18.06 -20.62
CA ARG A 110 -8.01 -18.90 -20.42
C ARG A 110 -7.72 -19.21 -18.95
N ILE A 111 -8.58 -18.73 -18.04
CA ILE A 111 -8.44 -18.93 -16.60
C ILE A 111 -9.74 -19.47 -16.00
N GLY A 112 -9.64 -20.10 -14.83
CA GLY A 112 -10.79 -20.39 -13.99
C GLY A 112 -11.28 -19.12 -13.30
N LEU A 113 -11.99 -18.24 -14.03
CA LEU A 113 -12.42 -16.92 -13.54
C LEU A 113 -13.14 -17.00 -12.19
N ASP A 114 -14.08 -17.94 -12.04
CA ASP A 114 -14.81 -18.11 -10.78
C ASP A 114 -13.89 -18.48 -9.61
N SER A 115 -12.94 -19.40 -9.84
CA SER A 115 -11.95 -19.80 -8.82
C SER A 115 -11.06 -18.63 -8.42
N VAL A 116 -10.53 -17.91 -9.41
CA VAL A 116 -9.63 -16.77 -9.20
C VAL A 116 -10.34 -15.64 -8.46
N CYS A 117 -11.51 -15.21 -8.93
CA CYS A 117 -12.24 -14.10 -8.33
C CYS A 117 -12.80 -14.46 -6.95
N SER A 118 -13.31 -15.68 -6.75
CA SER A 118 -13.77 -16.12 -5.42
C SER A 118 -12.59 -16.18 -4.45
N THR A 119 -11.45 -16.74 -4.87
CA THR A 119 -10.25 -16.77 -4.02
C THR A 119 -9.75 -15.37 -3.68
N ALA A 120 -9.80 -14.41 -4.62
CA ALA A 120 -9.43 -13.03 -4.32
C ALA A 120 -10.33 -12.41 -3.24
N VAL A 121 -11.65 -12.64 -3.31
CA VAL A 121 -12.60 -12.22 -2.25
C VAL A 121 -12.33 -12.95 -0.93
N ASP A 122 -12.00 -14.24 -0.96
CA ASP A 122 -11.63 -15.00 0.24
C ASP A 122 -10.36 -14.46 0.90
N ILE A 123 -9.38 -14.02 0.11
CA ILE A 123 -8.16 -13.36 0.62
C ILE A 123 -8.50 -12.04 1.28
N VAL A 124 -9.38 -11.23 0.67
CA VAL A 124 -9.91 -10.00 1.28
C VAL A 124 -10.52 -10.30 2.65
N ASN A 125 -11.35 -11.33 2.72
CA ASN A 125 -11.96 -11.75 3.97
C ASN A 125 -10.93 -12.24 5.01
N ALA A 126 -9.93 -13.00 4.58
CA ALA A 126 -8.91 -13.55 5.46
C ALA A 126 -8.06 -12.47 6.12
N TYR A 127 -7.58 -11.45 5.39
CA TYR A 127 -6.84 -10.36 6.03
C TYR A 127 -7.77 -9.43 6.83
N SER A 128 -9.05 -9.33 6.45
CA SER A 128 -10.04 -8.57 7.23
C SER A 128 -10.26 -9.16 8.62
N ASP A 129 -10.26 -10.49 8.72
CA ASP A 129 -10.32 -11.23 9.99
C ASP A 129 -9.08 -11.03 10.87
N LEU A 130 -7.97 -10.63 10.25
CA LEU A 130 -6.72 -10.27 10.92
C LEU A 130 -6.61 -8.76 11.19
N HIS A 131 -7.74 -8.05 11.19
CA HIS A 131 -7.84 -6.63 11.51
C HIS A 131 -7.03 -5.70 10.59
N ILE A 132 -6.90 -6.07 9.31
CA ILE A 132 -6.31 -5.24 8.27
C ILE A 132 -7.41 -4.57 7.44
N LEU A 133 -7.20 -3.28 7.14
CA LEU A 133 -7.92 -2.51 6.13
C LEU A 133 -6.93 -2.20 5.00
N ASN A 134 -7.23 -2.63 3.78
CA ASN A 134 -6.44 -2.34 2.60
C ASN A 134 -7.17 -1.33 1.73
N ARG A 135 -6.55 -0.17 1.47
CA ARG A 135 -7.13 0.88 0.62
C ARG A 135 -6.78 0.72 -0.87
N ASP A 136 -6.00 -0.29 -1.23
CA ASP A 136 -5.58 -0.53 -2.60
C ASP A 136 -5.78 -1.98 -3.06
N VAL A 137 -7.06 -2.33 -3.26
CA VAL A 137 -7.50 -3.68 -3.69
C VAL A 137 -7.76 -3.73 -5.21
N ARG A 138 -7.07 -2.89 -5.98
CA ARG A 138 -7.16 -2.84 -7.44
C ARG A 138 -6.76 -4.17 -8.05
N LEU A 139 -7.33 -4.53 -9.22
CA LEU A 139 -7.00 -5.78 -9.92
C LEU A 139 -5.52 -5.85 -10.33
N GLU A 140 -4.86 -4.70 -10.41
CA GLU A 140 -3.43 -4.53 -10.64
C GLU A 140 -2.57 -5.10 -9.51
N ASN A 141 -3.12 -5.23 -8.29
CA ASN A 141 -2.42 -5.74 -7.12
C ASN A 141 -2.65 -7.24 -6.91
N TRP A 142 -3.00 -7.96 -7.99
CA TRP A 142 -3.22 -9.40 -7.98
C TRP A 142 -2.46 -10.07 -9.11
N ILE A 143 -1.77 -11.17 -8.81
CA ILE A 143 -1.07 -12.00 -9.78
C ILE A 143 -1.80 -13.35 -9.87
N VAL A 144 -2.30 -13.67 -11.06
CA VAL A 144 -2.82 -15.00 -11.39
C VAL A 144 -1.66 -15.89 -11.78
N LYS A 145 -1.49 -17.01 -11.07
CA LYS A 145 -0.40 -17.96 -11.34
C LYS A 145 -0.57 -18.63 -12.71
N PRO A 146 0.51 -19.18 -13.32
CA PRO A 146 0.46 -19.77 -14.65
C PRO A 146 -0.52 -20.95 -14.82
N ASN A 147 -0.96 -21.58 -13.72
CA ASN A 147 -2.00 -22.61 -13.76
C ASN A 147 -3.41 -22.06 -14.04
N GLY A 148 -3.60 -20.75 -13.98
CA GLY A 148 -4.86 -20.08 -14.30
C GLY A 148 -5.97 -20.27 -13.27
N SER A 149 -5.68 -20.80 -12.07
CA SER A 149 -6.70 -21.05 -11.04
C SER A 149 -6.35 -20.46 -9.68
N GLU A 150 -5.08 -20.18 -9.41
CA GLU A 150 -4.60 -19.54 -8.18
C GLU A 150 -4.31 -18.06 -8.40
N VAL A 151 -4.55 -17.26 -7.38
CA VAL A 151 -4.27 -15.82 -7.36
C VAL A 151 -3.56 -15.45 -6.06
N VAL A 152 -2.63 -14.49 -6.16
CA VAL A 152 -1.86 -13.97 -5.04
C VAL A 152 -2.03 -12.46 -4.99
N MET A 153 -2.35 -11.92 -3.82
CA MET A 153 -2.39 -10.48 -3.60
C MET A 153 -0.98 -9.96 -3.33
N ILE A 154 -0.63 -8.85 -3.95
CA ILE A 154 0.61 -8.11 -3.71
C ILE A 154 0.29 -6.68 -3.28
N ASP A 155 1.32 -5.93 -2.91
CA ASP A 155 1.25 -4.52 -2.54
C ASP A 155 0.37 -4.24 -1.30
N PHE A 156 1.03 -4.01 -0.16
CA PHE A 156 0.38 -3.68 1.11
C PHE A 156 0.75 -2.29 1.62
N GLY A 157 1.32 -1.41 0.78
CA GLY A 157 1.74 -0.07 1.22
C GLY A 157 0.56 0.78 1.75
N HIS A 158 -0.63 0.55 1.19
CA HIS A 158 -1.87 1.23 1.55
C HIS A 158 -2.69 0.52 2.64
N CYS A 159 -2.11 -0.49 3.32
CA CYS A 159 -2.76 -1.16 4.43
C CYS A 159 -2.64 -0.36 5.73
N ARG A 160 -3.66 -0.47 6.59
CA ARG A 160 -3.57 -0.10 8.00
C ARG A 160 -4.12 -1.19 8.89
N LEU A 161 -3.59 -1.27 10.10
CA LEU A 161 -4.15 -2.07 11.16
C LEU A 161 -5.36 -1.33 11.79
N ARG A 162 -6.31 -2.09 12.33
CA ARG A 162 -7.31 -1.55 13.25
C ARG A 162 -6.59 -0.96 14.47
N ARG A 163 -7.02 0.23 14.89
CA ARG A 163 -6.43 0.89 16.08
C ARG A 163 -7.02 0.29 17.35
N GLU A 164 -6.26 0.31 18.44
CA GLU A 164 -6.73 -0.21 19.73
C GLU A 164 -7.94 0.57 20.29
N ASP A 165 -8.02 1.87 19.97
CA ASP A 165 -9.10 2.78 20.36
C ASP A 165 -10.27 2.81 19.35
N GLU A 166 -10.18 2.06 18.25
CA GLU A 166 -11.20 2.03 17.22
C GLU A 166 -12.29 1.00 17.57
N ASP A 167 -13.46 1.50 17.95
CA ASP A 167 -14.62 0.66 18.26
C ASP A 167 -15.14 -0.12 17.04
N ASP A 168 -15.99 -1.12 17.28
CA ASP A 168 -16.50 -2.00 16.23
C ASP A 168 -17.33 -1.27 15.18
N GLN A 169 -18.02 -0.19 15.57
CA GLN A 169 -18.87 0.57 14.66
C GLN A 169 -18.01 1.42 13.73
N ALA A 170 -16.99 2.09 14.26
CA ALA A 170 -15.99 2.83 13.50
C ALA A 170 -15.23 1.90 12.55
N TRP A 171 -14.81 0.73 13.03
CA TRP A 171 -14.14 -0.27 12.18
C TRP A 171 -15.04 -0.77 11.05
N LYS A 172 -16.30 -1.12 11.34
CA LYS A 172 -17.28 -1.53 10.31
C LYS A 172 -17.56 -0.42 9.30
N ARG A 173 -17.70 0.82 9.76
CA ARG A 173 -17.85 1.99 8.86
C ARG A 173 -16.63 2.14 7.96
N ALA A 174 -15.41 2.01 8.48
CA ALA A 174 -14.20 2.07 7.68
C ALA A 174 -14.15 0.96 6.63
N LYS A 175 -14.36 -0.31 7.02
CA LYS A 175 -14.40 -1.44 6.09
C LYS A 175 -15.51 -1.32 5.04
N GLY A 176 -16.70 -0.89 5.47
CA GLY A 176 -17.85 -0.68 4.60
C GLY A 176 -17.64 0.47 3.61
N SER A 177 -16.93 1.52 4.02
CA SER A 177 -16.60 2.66 3.16
C SER A 177 -15.54 2.32 2.12
N GLU A 178 -14.53 1.52 2.47
CA GLU A 178 -13.52 1.08 1.49
C GLU A 178 -14.08 0.02 0.52
N ASP A 179 -15.03 -0.82 0.97
CA ASP A 179 -15.71 -1.84 0.14
C ASP A 179 -14.71 -2.73 -0.64
N GLU A 180 -13.71 -3.25 0.07
CA GLU A 180 -12.60 -4.03 -0.51
C GLU A 180 -13.07 -5.23 -1.35
N GLU A 181 -14.11 -5.93 -0.91
CA GLU A 181 -14.73 -7.01 -1.70
C GLU A 181 -15.36 -6.46 -2.98
N GLY A 182 -15.98 -5.27 -2.91
CA GLY A 182 -16.53 -4.55 -4.06
C GLY A 182 -15.44 -4.14 -5.06
N CYS A 183 -14.27 -3.68 -4.58
CA CYS A 183 -13.12 -3.36 -5.43
C CYS A 183 -12.66 -4.56 -6.27
N VAL A 184 -12.75 -5.78 -5.75
CA VAL A 184 -12.51 -7.00 -6.54
C VAL A 184 -13.75 -7.33 -7.38
N GLY A 185 -14.88 -7.58 -6.72
CA GLY A 185 -16.01 -8.25 -7.33
C GLY A 185 -16.81 -7.39 -8.29
N CYS A 186 -17.04 -6.11 -7.97
CA CYS A 186 -17.75 -5.21 -8.89
C CYS A 186 -16.88 -4.89 -10.12
N VAL A 187 -15.57 -4.72 -9.94
CA VAL A 187 -14.63 -4.49 -11.04
C VAL A 187 -14.51 -5.74 -11.92
N ALA A 188 -14.36 -6.93 -11.33
CA ALA A 188 -14.31 -8.19 -12.07
C ALA A 188 -15.63 -8.48 -12.80
N ARG A 189 -16.79 -8.18 -12.20
CA ARG A 189 -18.09 -8.27 -12.87
C ARG A 189 -18.15 -7.37 -14.09
N ASN A 190 -17.78 -6.09 -13.94
CA ASN A 190 -17.86 -5.12 -15.02
C ASN A 190 -16.84 -5.41 -16.14
N LYS A 191 -15.66 -5.93 -15.78
CA LYS A 191 -14.56 -6.17 -16.73
C LYS A 191 -14.63 -7.52 -17.41
N PHE A 192 -15.00 -8.57 -16.67
CA PHE A 192 -14.94 -9.96 -17.14
C PHE A 192 -16.30 -10.66 -17.20
N GLY A 193 -17.38 -10.02 -16.74
CA GLY A 193 -18.71 -10.63 -16.68
C GLY A 193 -18.87 -11.64 -15.53
N TRP A 194 -18.01 -11.59 -14.51
CA TRP A 194 -18.12 -12.47 -13.35
C TRP A 194 -19.44 -12.23 -12.59
N ASN A 195 -20.11 -13.30 -12.15
CA ASN A 195 -21.39 -13.20 -11.44
C ASN A 195 -21.21 -12.88 -9.95
N TYR A 196 -20.65 -11.71 -9.65
CA TYR A 196 -20.40 -11.27 -8.28
C TYR A 196 -21.68 -10.87 -7.53
N VAL A 197 -21.83 -11.41 -6.32
CA VAL A 197 -22.86 -11.05 -5.35
C VAL A 197 -22.17 -10.45 -4.12
N ARG A 198 -22.53 -9.22 -3.76
CA ARG A 198 -21.99 -8.54 -2.57
C ARG A 198 -22.40 -9.27 -1.29
N SER A 199 -21.46 -9.46 -0.37
CA SER A 199 -21.73 -10.11 0.93
C SER A 199 -22.46 -9.20 1.92
N LEU A 200 -22.28 -7.87 1.79
CA LEU A 200 -22.71 -6.87 2.77
C LEU A 200 -22.14 -7.10 4.19
N ARG A 201 -20.99 -7.79 4.28
CA ARG A 201 -20.34 -8.17 5.55
C ARG A 201 -20.14 -7.01 6.54
N PHE A 202 -19.77 -5.84 6.03
CA PHE A 202 -19.53 -4.64 6.82
C PHE A 202 -20.62 -3.57 6.62
N ALA A 203 -21.81 -3.96 6.15
CA ALA A 203 -22.91 -3.01 6.00
C ALA A 203 -23.31 -2.44 7.36
N VAL A 204 -23.31 -1.10 7.42
CA VAL A 204 -23.80 -0.34 8.56
C VAL A 204 -25.15 0.23 8.18
N TRP A 205 -26.20 -0.21 8.86
CA TRP A 205 -27.54 0.35 8.71
C TRP A 205 -27.72 1.43 9.78
N GLU A 206 -27.72 2.69 9.36
CA GLU A 206 -28.17 3.77 10.23
C GLU A 206 -29.69 3.80 10.15
N TRP A 207 -30.35 3.28 11.18
CA TRP A 207 -31.76 3.55 11.37
C TRP A 207 -31.85 5.00 11.84
N GLU A 208 -32.46 5.88 11.02
CA GLU A 208 -32.86 7.21 11.47
C GLU A 208 -33.90 7.04 12.59
N GLU A 209 -33.54 7.47 13.82
CA GLU A 209 -34.49 7.67 14.92
C GLU A 209 -35.19 9.03 14.81
#